data_AF-A0A6I3I3B3-F1
#
_entry.id   AF-A0A6I3I3B3-F1
#
_cell.length_a   1.000
_cell.length_b   1.000
_cell.length_c   1.000
_cell.angle_alpha   90.00
_cell.angle_beta   90.00
_cell.angle_gamma   90.00
#
_symmetry.space_group_name_H-M   'P 1'
#
loop_
_entity.id
_entity.type
_entity.pdbx_description
1 polymer ?
#
loop_
_entity_poly.entity_id
_entity_poly.type
_entity_poly.pdbx_seq_one_letter_code
_entity_poly.pdbx_strand_id
1 'polypeptide(L)'
;MRRTLVITTIAATALGLSACGGAPKDLSQDKAKSSMLEAGDLPDGGWEAGSVDETKPKQDDKSAEQIFKNAKDVPQACKDAMNAMSTMSADNPSSYAKRSFTKGSGTDKTQVEVVVETLGKAKDVPAQLTKVADSCKTIKMGTGAVSIDLKMSSPKLETKDAKGLQMSAEAMGQKMAVSMGAVNRGNNLVVVQTQGTDVDKANKLVDTVLGKQADKVEKAAG
;
A
#
# COMPACT_ATOMS: atom_id res chain seq x y z
N MET A 1 62.26 -23.26 -36.97
CA MET A 1 61.76 -21.89 -36.69
C MET A 1 60.24 -21.97 -36.71
N ARG A 2 59.61 -22.05 -35.53
CA ARG A 2 58.81 -20.97 -34.90
C ARG A 2 57.75 -20.35 -35.84
N ARG A 3 56.48 -20.48 -35.40
CA ARG A 3 55.43 -19.44 -35.35
C ARG A 3 54.74 -19.10 -36.70
N THR A 4 53.42 -18.97 -36.83
CA THR A 4 52.29 -18.89 -35.88
C THR A 4 51.00 -19.17 -36.67
N LEU A 5 50.17 -20.10 -36.19
CA LEU A 5 48.75 -20.21 -36.54
C LEU A 5 48.00 -19.11 -35.80
N VAL A 6 47.41 -18.16 -36.52
CA VAL A 6 46.43 -17.22 -35.95
C VAL A 6 45.06 -17.87 -36.13
N ILE A 7 44.60 -18.53 -35.07
CA ILE A 7 43.21 -18.96 -34.93
C ILE A 7 42.44 -17.72 -34.51
N THR A 8 41.61 -17.20 -35.41
CA THR A 8 40.68 -16.10 -35.13
C THR A 8 39.60 -16.65 -34.20
N THR A 9 39.80 -16.48 -32.89
CA THR A 9 38.81 -16.77 -31.87
C THR A 9 37.66 -15.76 -32.03
N ILE A 10 36.61 -16.15 -32.74
CA ILE A 10 35.31 -15.51 -32.60
C ILE A 10 34.83 -15.92 -31.21
N ALA A 11 35.17 -15.11 -30.22
CA ALA A 11 34.52 -15.16 -28.92
C ALA A 11 33.06 -14.80 -29.16
N ALA A 12 32.24 -15.83 -29.37
CA ALA A 12 30.83 -15.76 -29.11
C ALA A 12 30.70 -15.41 -27.61
N THR A 13 30.69 -14.13 -27.29
CA THR A 13 30.12 -13.64 -26.04
C THR A 13 28.62 -13.87 -26.16
N ALA A 14 28.23 -15.14 -25.98
CA ALA A 14 26.99 -15.48 -25.33
C ALA A 14 27.11 -14.92 -23.90
N LEU A 15 26.98 -13.60 -23.76
CA LEU A 15 26.50 -13.01 -22.53
C LEU A 15 25.08 -13.53 -22.44
N GLY A 16 24.96 -14.67 -21.77
CA GLY A 16 23.69 -15.31 -21.50
C GLY A 16 22.77 -14.24 -20.97
N LEU A 17 21.68 -14.00 -21.70
CA LEU A 17 20.42 -13.65 -21.06
C LEU A 17 20.06 -14.85 -20.17
N SER A 18 20.77 -15.02 -19.06
CA SER A 18 20.15 -15.59 -17.88
C SER A 18 19.03 -14.62 -17.58
N ALA A 19 17.82 -14.98 -18.00
CA ALA A 19 16.61 -14.41 -17.47
C ALA A 19 16.81 -14.34 -15.96
N CYS A 20 17.04 -13.14 -15.45
CA CYS A 20 17.11 -12.82 -14.03
C CYS A 20 15.69 -13.00 -13.47
N GLY A 21 15.22 -14.25 -13.36
CA GLY A 21 14.05 -14.63 -12.58
C GLY A 21 14.38 -14.66 -11.09
N GLY A 22 15.21 -13.74 -10.62
CA GLY A 22 15.44 -13.54 -9.19
C GLY A 22 14.26 -12.78 -8.60
N ALA A 23 13.94 -13.04 -7.34
CA ALA A 23 12.98 -12.21 -6.62
C ALA A 23 13.41 -10.74 -6.68
N PRO A 24 12.47 -9.77 -6.74
CA PRO A 24 12.79 -8.35 -6.77
C PRO A 24 13.73 -7.99 -5.62
N LYS A 25 14.82 -7.28 -5.94
CA LYS A 25 15.76 -6.81 -4.92
C LYS A 25 15.13 -5.77 -4.01
N ASP A 26 15.68 -5.62 -2.83
CA ASP A 26 15.34 -4.55 -1.92
C ASP A 26 15.67 -3.19 -2.56
N LEU A 27 14.73 -2.25 -2.49
CA LEU A 27 14.97 -0.89 -2.95
C LEU A 27 15.94 -0.16 -2.01
N SER A 28 16.79 0.68 -2.59
CA SER A 28 17.45 1.76 -1.85
C SER A 28 16.50 2.94 -1.66
N GLN A 29 16.84 3.87 -0.76
CA GLN A 29 16.06 5.09 -0.56
C GLN A 29 15.83 5.88 -1.87
N ASP A 30 16.88 6.07 -2.67
CA ASP A 30 16.77 6.77 -3.97
C ASP A 30 15.83 6.06 -4.94
N LYS A 31 15.84 4.72 -4.93
CA LYS A 31 14.94 3.93 -5.79
C LYS A 31 13.50 3.95 -5.28
N ALA A 32 13.28 3.91 -3.96
CA ALA A 32 11.96 4.09 -3.38
C ALA A 32 11.37 5.45 -3.80
N LYS A 33 12.14 6.53 -3.64
CA LYS A 33 11.74 7.89 -4.05
C LYS A 33 11.45 8.01 -5.55
N SER A 34 12.38 7.56 -6.40
CA SER A 34 12.25 7.68 -7.86
C SER A 34 11.19 6.74 -8.46
N SER A 35 10.79 5.69 -7.73
CA SER A 35 9.71 4.80 -8.15
C SER A 35 8.30 5.35 -7.90
N MET A 36 8.16 6.45 -7.14
CA MET A 36 6.85 7.01 -6.81
C MET A 36 6.09 7.44 -8.06
N LEU A 37 4.79 7.19 -8.07
CA LEU A 37 3.90 7.70 -9.11
C LEU A 37 3.93 9.24 -9.18
N GLU A 38 3.72 9.75 -10.38
CA GLU A 38 3.49 11.17 -10.66
C GLU A 38 2.00 11.41 -10.91
N ALA A 39 1.55 12.67 -10.86
CA ALA A 39 0.13 13.01 -11.04
C ALA A 39 -0.48 12.47 -12.35
N GLY A 40 0.30 12.49 -13.44
CA GLY A 40 -0.11 11.96 -14.75
C GLY A 40 -0.26 10.44 -14.80
N ASP A 41 0.25 9.71 -13.80
CA ASP A 41 0.09 8.26 -13.73
C ASP A 41 -1.28 7.85 -13.15
N LEU A 42 -1.97 8.72 -12.40
CA LEU A 42 -3.26 8.40 -11.79
C LEU A 42 -4.40 8.44 -12.84
N PRO A 43 -5.46 7.62 -12.67
CA PRO A 43 -6.56 7.53 -13.63
C PRO A 43 -7.37 8.83 -13.73
N ASP A 44 -8.05 9.03 -14.85
CA ASP A 44 -9.04 10.09 -15.07
C ASP A 44 -8.53 11.54 -14.98
N GLY A 45 -7.20 11.76 -14.94
CA GLY A 45 -6.57 13.08 -14.93
C GLY A 45 -6.97 14.01 -13.78
N GLY A 46 -6.42 15.23 -13.76
CA GLY A 46 -6.79 16.29 -12.80
C GLY A 46 -6.33 16.04 -11.37
N TRP A 47 -5.30 15.21 -11.18
CA TRP A 47 -4.66 14.98 -9.89
C TRP A 47 -3.55 16.00 -9.66
N GLU A 48 -3.43 16.43 -8.41
CA GLU A 48 -2.30 17.19 -7.91
C GLU A 48 -1.44 16.27 -7.04
N ALA A 49 -0.16 16.16 -7.34
CA ALA A 49 0.79 15.37 -6.56
C ALA A 49 1.49 16.26 -5.52
N GLY A 50 1.53 15.79 -4.28
CA GLY A 50 2.40 16.36 -3.26
C GLY A 50 3.87 16.00 -3.48
N SER A 51 4.74 16.62 -2.68
CA SER A 51 6.14 16.22 -2.58
C SER A 51 6.26 14.80 -2.06
N VAL A 52 7.34 14.10 -2.45
CA VAL A 52 7.69 12.81 -1.83
C VAL A 52 8.19 13.07 -0.42
N ASP A 53 7.56 12.44 0.56
CA ASP A 53 7.94 12.43 1.97
C ASP A 53 8.75 11.17 2.27
N GLU A 54 9.98 11.35 2.74
CA GLU A 54 10.93 10.29 3.06
C GLU A 54 11.01 10.06 4.59
N THR A 55 10.18 10.77 5.36
CA THR A 55 10.13 10.69 6.81
C THR A 55 9.50 9.38 7.23
N LYS A 56 10.32 8.46 7.75
CA LYS A 56 9.86 7.17 8.25
C LYS A 56 8.82 7.35 9.37
N PRO A 57 7.76 6.53 9.41
CA PRO A 57 6.76 6.54 10.48
C PRO A 57 7.41 6.32 11.85
N LYS A 58 6.88 6.99 12.88
CA LYS A 58 7.27 6.79 14.28
C LYS A 58 6.33 5.78 14.92
N GLN A 59 6.82 5.03 15.91
CA GLN A 59 6.12 3.94 16.61
C GLN A 59 4.82 4.36 17.35
N ASP A 60 4.56 5.66 17.49
CA ASP A 60 3.50 6.22 18.34
C ASP A 60 2.15 6.42 17.62
N ASP A 61 1.81 5.57 16.63
CA ASP A 61 0.50 5.64 15.97
C ASP A 61 -0.61 5.13 16.89
N LYS A 62 -1.37 6.08 17.46
CA LYS A 62 -2.50 5.83 18.38
C LYS A 62 -3.86 5.71 17.67
N SER A 63 -3.90 5.61 16.35
CA SER A 63 -5.15 5.54 15.58
C SER A 63 -6.05 4.38 16.01
N ALA A 64 -5.48 3.17 16.18
CA ALA A 64 -6.22 2.01 16.68
C ALA A 64 -6.77 2.21 18.10
N GLU A 65 -5.95 2.79 19.00
CA GLU A 65 -6.38 3.11 20.37
C GLU A 65 -7.54 4.10 20.40
N GLN A 66 -7.51 5.11 19.51
CA GLN A 66 -8.59 6.09 19.40
C GLN A 66 -9.89 5.45 18.92
N ILE A 67 -9.82 4.51 17.97
CA ILE A 67 -11.00 3.74 17.51
C ILE A 67 -11.59 2.95 18.69
N PHE A 68 -10.76 2.26 19.47
CA PHE A 68 -11.24 1.46 20.61
C PHE A 68 -11.82 2.29 21.74
N LYS A 69 -11.32 3.50 21.99
CA LYS A 69 -11.90 4.42 22.99
C LYS A 69 -13.34 4.81 22.66
N ASN A 70 -13.66 4.88 21.37
CA ASN A 70 -14.97 5.30 20.87
C ASN A 70 -15.87 4.12 20.46
N ALA A 71 -15.38 2.89 20.55
CA ALA A 71 -16.10 1.69 20.13
C ALA A 71 -16.62 0.89 21.33
N LYS A 72 -17.80 0.31 21.18
CA LYS A 72 -18.39 -0.61 22.17
C LYS A 72 -18.28 -2.04 21.68
N ASP A 73 -18.12 -2.97 22.62
CA ASP A 73 -18.21 -4.42 22.37
C ASP A 73 -17.27 -4.94 21.25
N VAL A 74 -16.10 -4.31 21.09
CA VAL A 74 -15.12 -4.72 20.08
C VAL A 74 -14.59 -6.13 20.42
N PRO A 75 -14.73 -7.13 19.53
CA PRO A 75 -14.21 -8.47 19.77
C PRO A 75 -12.71 -8.46 20.04
N GLN A 76 -12.24 -9.32 20.94
CA GLN A 76 -10.80 -9.38 21.27
C GLN A 76 -9.94 -9.67 20.03
N ALA A 77 -10.39 -10.58 19.16
CA ALA A 77 -9.72 -10.87 17.89
C ALA A 77 -9.57 -9.63 16.99
N CYS A 78 -10.54 -8.72 17.00
CA CYS A 78 -10.46 -7.46 16.27
C CYS A 78 -9.42 -6.52 16.89
N LYS A 79 -9.42 -6.41 18.23
CA LYS A 79 -8.42 -5.62 18.95
C LYS A 79 -7.01 -6.09 18.63
N ASP A 80 -6.79 -7.39 18.69
CA ASP A 80 -5.50 -8.01 18.41
C ASP A 80 -5.08 -7.80 16.95
N ALA A 81 -6.01 -7.90 15.99
CA ALA A 81 -5.72 -7.70 14.58
C ALA A 81 -5.33 -6.25 14.25
N MET A 82 -6.07 -5.26 14.75
CA MET A 82 -5.72 -3.85 14.50
C MET A 82 -4.45 -3.42 15.26
N ASN A 83 -4.23 -3.91 16.48
CA ASN A 83 -2.99 -3.67 17.22
C ASN A 83 -1.78 -4.29 16.50
N ALA A 84 -1.93 -5.50 15.95
CA ALA A 84 -0.87 -6.09 15.14
C ALA A 84 -0.54 -5.19 13.95
N MET A 85 -1.55 -4.69 13.22
CA MET A 85 -1.36 -3.79 12.08
C MET A 85 -0.66 -2.48 12.45
N SER A 86 -1.03 -1.82 13.56
CA SER A 86 -0.39 -0.57 13.99
C SER A 86 1.07 -0.74 14.39
N THR A 87 1.45 -1.93 14.86
CA THR A 87 2.84 -2.23 15.24
C THR A 87 3.75 -2.61 14.06
N MET A 88 3.21 -2.71 12.84
CA MET A 88 3.96 -3.22 11.68
C MET A 88 4.62 -2.16 10.82
N SER A 89 4.07 -0.94 10.79
CA SER A 89 4.72 0.23 10.18
C SER A 89 5.91 0.75 11.00
N ALA A 90 6.16 0.15 12.16
CA ALA A 90 7.04 0.66 13.21
C ALA A 90 8.49 0.15 13.16
N ASP A 91 8.81 -0.85 12.35
CA ASP A 91 10.14 -1.49 12.32
C ASP A 91 11.09 -0.79 11.33
N ASN A 92 11.44 0.48 11.61
CA ASN A 92 12.47 1.31 10.94
C ASN A 92 12.89 0.81 9.54
N PRO A 93 12.05 0.99 8.52
CA PRO A 93 12.28 0.39 7.22
C PRO A 93 13.58 0.87 6.60
N SER A 94 14.26 0.01 5.83
CA SER A 94 15.53 0.37 5.19
C SER A 94 15.37 1.51 4.18
N SER A 95 14.23 1.57 3.49
CA SER A 95 13.79 2.71 2.70
C SER A 95 12.30 2.97 2.86
N TYR A 96 11.93 4.24 2.73
CA TYR A 96 10.55 4.70 2.84
C TYR A 96 10.29 5.88 1.90
N ALA A 97 9.21 5.82 1.14
CA ALA A 97 8.73 6.93 0.35
C ALA A 97 7.20 6.98 0.41
N LYS A 98 6.66 8.17 0.67
CA LYS A 98 5.22 8.42 0.69
C LYS A 98 4.91 9.60 -0.22
N ARG A 99 3.81 9.51 -0.95
CA ARG A 99 3.29 10.63 -1.74
C ARG A 99 1.77 10.64 -1.69
N SER A 100 1.21 11.81 -1.46
CA SER A 100 -0.23 12.03 -1.50
C SER A 100 -0.63 12.68 -2.82
N PHE A 101 -1.79 12.29 -3.32
CA PHE A 101 -2.43 12.84 -4.51
C PHE A 101 -3.81 13.35 -4.14
N THR A 102 -4.18 14.52 -4.63
CA THR A 102 -5.50 15.12 -4.40
C THR A 102 -6.21 15.37 -5.72
N LYS A 103 -7.52 15.16 -5.74
CA LYS A 103 -8.40 15.54 -6.84
C LYS A 103 -9.66 16.20 -6.30
N GLY A 104 -10.09 17.29 -6.92
CA GLY A 104 -11.24 18.07 -6.47
C GLY A 104 -10.96 18.90 -5.21
N SER A 105 -12.01 19.53 -4.68
CA SER A 105 -11.95 20.41 -3.51
C SER A 105 -13.22 20.30 -2.67
N GLY A 106 -13.19 20.81 -1.45
CA GLY A 106 -14.35 20.80 -0.55
C GLY A 106 -14.86 19.39 -0.25
N THR A 107 -16.16 19.17 -0.39
CA THR A 107 -16.85 17.89 -0.11
C THR A 107 -16.55 16.80 -1.15
N ASP A 108 -16.13 17.18 -2.35
CA ASP A 108 -15.83 16.25 -3.45
C ASP A 108 -14.33 15.90 -3.51
N LYS A 109 -13.56 16.35 -2.51
CA LYS A 109 -12.12 16.11 -2.43
C LYS A 109 -11.84 14.63 -2.23
N THR A 110 -11.22 14.01 -3.23
CA THR A 110 -10.61 12.69 -3.10
C THR A 110 -9.12 12.83 -2.80
N GLN A 111 -8.63 12.02 -1.87
CA GLN A 111 -7.21 11.90 -1.56
C GLN A 111 -6.76 10.44 -1.73
N VAL A 112 -5.59 10.27 -2.33
CA VAL A 112 -4.91 8.98 -2.43
C VAL A 112 -3.54 9.13 -1.79
N GLU A 113 -3.20 8.25 -0.87
CA GLU A 113 -1.85 8.15 -0.33
C GLU A 113 -1.21 6.87 -0.83
N VAL A 114 0.02 7.00 -1.30
CA VAL A 114 0.84 5.88 -1.76
C VAL A 114 2.07 5.82 -0.87
N VAL A 115 2.35 4.64 -0.32
CA VAL A 115 3.51 4.36 0.52
C VAL A 115 4.29 3.19 -0.09
N VAL A 116 5.60 3.36 -0.18
CA VAL A 116 6.56 2.31 -0.51
C VAL A 116 7.51 2.13 0.66
N GLU A 117 7.64 0.91 1.13
CA GLU A 117 8.46 0.54 2.29
C GLU A 117 9.30 -0.70 1.96
N THR A 118 10.54 -0.76 2.42
CA THR A 118 11.43 -1.91 2.18
C THR A 118 12.04 -2.43 3.49
N LEU A 119 11.95 -3.75 3.71
CA LEU A 119 12.41 -4.49 4.89
C LEU A 119 11.63 -4.17 6.19
N GLY A 120 11.27 -5.22 6.94
CA GLY A 120 10.52 -5.17 8.21
C GLY A 120 9.43 -6.26 8.31
N LYS A 121 8.55 -6.18 9.33
CA LYS A 121 7.26 -6.93 9.34
C LYS A 121 6.31 -6.51 8.19
N ALA A 122 6.70 -5.53 7.38
CA ALA A 122 6.01 -5.05 6.18
C ALA A 122 5.46 -6.17 5.28
N LYS A 123 6.17 -7.32 5.16
CA LYS A 123 5.72 -8.47 4.36
C LYS A 123 4.36 -9.04 4.79
N ASP A 124 4.00 -8.91 6.07
CA ASP A 124 2.77 -9.50 6.59
C ASP A 124 1.58 -8.52 6.50
N VAL A 125 1.81 -7.27 6.06
CA VAL A 125 0.77 -6.22 5.98
C VAL A 125 -0.42 -6.66 5.13
N PRO A 126 -0.25 -7.22 3.90
CA PRO A 126 -1.39 -7.71 3.12
C PRO A 126 -2.22 -8.76 3.86
N ALA A 127 -1.57 -9.70 4.56
CA ALA A 127 -2.28 -10.71 5.35
C ALA A 127 -3.02 -10.10 6.55
N GLN A 128 -2.44 -9.10 7.22
CA GLN A 128 -3.12 -8.41 8.32
C GLN A 128 -4.33 -7.60 7.86
N LEU A 129 -4.33 -7.00 6.67
CA LEU A 129 -5.52 -6.33 6.12
C LEU A 129 -6.72 -7.28 6.06
N THR A 130 -6.47 -8.51 5.60
CA THR A 130 -7.49 -9.56 5.53
C THR A 130 -7.92 -9.97 6.95
N LYS A 131 -6.96 -10.16 7.86
CA LYS A 131 -7.25 -10.54 9.25
C LYS A 131 -8.11 -9.49 9.97
N VAL A 132 -7.84 -8.20 9.75
CA VAL A 132 -8.66 -7.10 10.30
C VAL A 132 -10.06 -7.17 9.71
N ALA A 133 -10.22 -7.28 8.39
CA ALA A 133 -11.53 -7.38 7.77
C ALA A 133 -12.36 -8.56 8.34
N ASP A 134 -11.74 -9.73 8.52
CA ASP A 134 -12.42 -10.93 9.01
C ASP A 134 -12.78 -10.85 10.50
N SER A 135 -11.92 -10.21 11.29
CA SER A 135 -12.06 -10.13 12.75
C SER A 135 -12.92 -8.94 13.19
N CYS A 136 -12.95 -7.87 12.40
CA CYS A 136 -13.58 -6.58 12.72
C CYS A 136 -14.82 -6.26 11.86
N LYS A 137 -15.48 -7.27 11.28
CA LYS A 137 -16.58 -7.13 10.30
C LYS A 137 -17.53 -5.96 10.54
N THR A 138 -17.97 -5.77 11.78
CA THR A 138 -18.74 -4.58 12.17
C THR A 138 -18.36 -4.16 13.57
N ILE A 139 -17.94 -2.90 13.72
CA ILE A 139 -17.66 -2.25 14.98
C ILE A 139 -18.69 -1.15 15.20
N LYS A 140 -19.36 -1.16 16.36
CA LYS A 140 -20.25 -0.07 16.76
C LYS A 140 -19.43 1.05 17.39
N MET A 141 -19.40 2.20 16.73
CA MET A 141 -18.75 3.42 17.22
C MET A 141 -19.79 4.40 17.77
N GLY A 142 -19.46 5.10 18.85
CA GLY A 142 -20.28 6.18 19.41
C GLY A 142 -20.54 6.07 20.91
N THR A 143 -20.87 7.20 21.53
CA THR A 143 -21.21 7.34 22.95
C THR A 143 -22.68 7.75 23.10
N GLY A 144 -23.39 7.14 24.06
CA GLY A 144 -24.80 7.48 24.33
C GLY A 144 -25.78 7.08 23.20
N ALA A 145 -26.60 8.04 22.76
CA ALA A 145 -27.78 7.83 21.90
C ALA A 145 -27.48 7.80 20.39
N VAL A 146 -26.24 8.08 19.96
CA VAL A 146 -25.83 8.03 18.55
C VAL A 146 -24.79 6.94 18.37
N SER A 147 -25.12 5.93 17.56
CA SER A 147 -24.23 4.83 17.19
C SER A 147 -24.08 4.76 15.68
N ILE A 148 -22.84 4.59 15.22
CA ILE A 148 -22.48 4.41 13.81
C ILE A 148 -21.86 3.03 13.67
N ASP A 149 -22.37 2.25 12.72
CA ASP A 149 -21.80 0.95 12.36
C ASP A 149 -20.62 1.16 11.40
N LEU A 150 -19.40 0.95 11.89
CA LEU A 150 -18.21 0.83 11.05
C LEU A 150 -18.13 -0.59 10.51
N LYS A 151 -18.44 -0.76 9.22
CA LYS A 151 -18.32 -2.04 8.53
C LYS A 151 -16.93 -2.18 7.94
N MET A 152 -16.33 -3.35 8.13
CA MET A 152 -15.05 -3.70 7.54
C MET A 152 -15.21 -4.90 6.61
N SER A 153 -14.57 -4.85 5.45
CA SER A 153 -14.59 -5.95 4.48
C SER A 153 -13.25 -6.05 3.76
N SER A 154 -12.96 -7.24 3.22
CA SER A 154 -11.78 -7.44 2.37
C SER A 154 -12.23 -7.41 0.91
N PRO A 155 -12.01 -6.29 0.18
CA PRO A 155 -12.36 -6.21 -1.23
C PRO A 155 -11.48 -7.16 -2.06
N LYS A 156 -12.06 -7.70 -3.13
CA LYS A 156 -11.29 -8.38 -4.16
C LYS A 156 -10.56 -7.34 -5.00
N LEU A 157 -9.24 -7.47 -5.07
CA LEU A 157 -8.36 -6.65 -5.91
C LEU A 157 -7.84 -7.52 -7.06
N GLU A 158 -7.74 -6.95 -8.26
CA GLU A 158 -7.25 -7.68 -9.44
C GLU A 158 -5.71 -7.64 -9.52
N THR A 159 -5.06 -6.70 -8.83
CA THR A 159 -3.60 -6.68 -8.68
C THR A 159 -3.13 -7.99 -8.04
N LYS A 160 -2.21 -8.68 -8.72
CA LYS A 160 -1.68 -9.98 -8.29
C LYS A 160 -1.10 -9.90 -6.86
N ASP A 161 -1.51 -10.87 -6.03
CA ASP A 161 -1.12 -11.03 -4.63
C ASP A 161 -1.52 -9.88 -3.70
N ALA A 162 -2.29 -8.90 -4.20
CA ALA A 162 -2.77 -7.79 -3.40
C ALA A 162 -3.87 -8.25 -2.43
N LYS A 163 -3.90 -7.61 -1.26
CA LYS A 163 -4.96 -7.74 -0.28
C LYS A 163 -5.48 -6.36 0.08
N GLY A 164 -6.77 -6.27 0.40
CA GLY A 164 -7.39 -5.01 0.74
C GLY A 164 -8.17 -5.06 2.04
N LEU A 165 -8.41 -3.86 2.57
CA LEU A 165 -9.32 -3.56 3.66
C LEU A 165 -10.16 -2.35 3.24
N GLN A 166 -11.48 -2.51 3.25
CA GLN A 166 -12.43 -1.41 3.09
C GLN A 166 -13.14 -1.20 4.42
N MET A 167 -13.06 0.03 4.93
CA MET A 167 -13.79 0.52 6.09
C MET A 167 -14.87 1.49 5.60
N SER A 168 -16.11 1.22 5.94
CA SER A 168 -17.24 2.07 5.56
C SER A 168 -18.11 2.38 6.77
N ALA A 169 -18.54 3.63 6.89
CA ALA A 169 -19.49 4.07 7.90
C ALA A 169 -20.59 4.88 7.24
N GLU A 170 -21.83 4.71 7.72
CA GLU A 170 -22.97 5.51 7.28
C GLU A 170 -23.54 6.26 8.47
N ALA A 171 -23.60 7.58 8.38
CA ALA A 171 -24.19 8.44 9.40
C ALA A 171 -25.01 9.55 8.73
N MET A 172 -26.27 9.72 9.14
CA MET A 172 -27.16 10.79 8.62
C MET A 172 -27.26 10.82 7.08
N GLY A 173 -27.24 9.66 6.43
CA GLY A 173 -27.30 9.55 4.97
C GLY A 173 -25.97 9.84 4.25
N GLN A 174 -24.90 10.17 4.97
CA GLN A 174 -23.56 10.30 4.42
C GLN A 174 -22.78 9.00 4.59
N LYS A 175 -22.29 8.45 3.48
CA LYS A 175 -21.41 7.29 3.45
C LYS A 175 -19.96 7.76 3.38
N MET A 176 -19.16 7.37 4.37
CA MET A 176 -17.71 7.54 4.33
C MET A 176 -17.06 6.20 4.05
N ALA A 177 -16.08 6.20 3.14
CA ALA A 177 -15.29 5.02 2.81
C ALA A 177 -13.80 5.34 2.90
N VAL A 178 -13.07 4.47 3.57
CA VAL A 178 -11.62 4.38 3.46
C VAL A 178 -11.33 3.02 2.88
N SER A 179 -10.60 2.98 1.77
CA SER A 179 -10.15 1.72 1.17
C SER A 179 -8.65 1.71 1.15
N MET A 180 -8.07 0.58 1.53
CA MET A 180 -6.64 0.34 1.56
C MET A 180 -6.35 -0.94 0.80
N GLY A 181 -5.28 -0.92 0.01
CA GLY A 181 -4.74 -2.07 -0.67
C GLY A 181 -3.24 -2.15 -0.43
N ALA A 182 -2.73 -3.35 -0.23
CA ALA A 182 -1.31 -3.58 -0.06
C ALA A 182 -0.86 -4.79 -0.86
N VAL A 183 0.38 -4.73 -1.35
CA VAL A 183 1.02 -5.83 -2.06
C VAL A 183 2.52 -5.82 -1.85
N ASN A 184 3.11 -7.01 -1.80
CA ASN A 184 4.57 -7.17 -1.76
C ASN A 184 5.15 -7.40 -3.17
N ARG A 185 6.34 -6.88 -3.40
CA ARG A 185 7.22 -7.15 -4.54
C ARG A 185 8.62 -7.46 -4.01
N GLY A 186 8.91 -8.73 -3.79
CA GLY A 186 10.07 -9.13 -2.97
C GLY A 186 9.86 -8.67 -1.53
N ASN A 187 10.86 -8.01 -0.93
CA ASN A 187 10.74 -7.41 0.41
C ASN A 187 10.22 -5.96 0.38
N ASN A 188 9.76 -5.48 -0.78
CA ASN A 188 9.20 -4.14 -0.94
C ASN A 188 7.69 -4.21 -0.78
N LEU A 189 7.16 -3.53 0.23
CA LEU A 189 5.74 -3.33 0.45
C LEU A 189 5.30 -2.07 -0.31
N VAL A 190 4.17 -2.19 -1.01
CA VAL A 190 3.44 -1.06 -1.57
C VAL A 190 2.07 -1.01 -0.91
N VAL A 191 1.71 0.14 -0.37
CA VAL A 191 0.40 0.42 0.22
C VAL A 191 -0.23 1.60 -0.50
N VAL A 192 -1.52 1.47 -0.81
CA VAL A 192 -2.35 2.56 -1.32
C VAL A 192 -3.56 2.70 -0.42
N GLN A 193 -3.85 3.93 0.01
CA GLN A 193 -5.03 4.27 0.77
C GLN A 193 -5.80 5.39 0.08
N THR A 194 -7.14 5.32 0.10
CA THR A 194 -8.02 6.39 -0.40
C THR A 194 -8.86 6.98 0.71
N GLN A 195 -9.15 8.28 0.63
CA GLN A 195 -10.10 8.99 1.47
C GLN A 195 -10.98 9.92 0.62
N GLY A 196 -12.22 10.14 1.06
CA GLY A 196 -13.15 11.06 0.37
C GLY A 196 -13.66 10.56 -0.99
N THR A 197 -13.56 9.25 -1.24
CA THR A 197 -14.10 8.61 -2.44
C THR A 197 -15.37 7.85 -2.09
N ASP A 198 -16.32 7.82 -3.03
CA ASP A 198 -17.46 6.90 -2.98
C ASP A 198 -17.00 5.46 -2.74
N VAL A 199 -17.68 4.73 -1.85
CA VAL A 199 -17.44 3.31 -1.51
C VAL A 199 -17.25 2.47 -2.77
N ASP A 200 -18.09 2.68 -3.78
CA ASP A 200 -18.13 1.86 -4.99
C ASP A 200 -16.93 2.11 -5.92
N LYS A 201 -16.34 3.31 -5.83
CA LYS A 201 -15.18 3.72 -6.65
C LYS A 201 -13.84 3.53 -5.93
N ALA A 202 -13.86 3.55 -4.59
CA ALA A 202 -12.65 3.51 -3.78
C ALA A 202 -11.80 2.27 -4.03
N ASN A 203 -12.40 1.07 -4.06
CA ASN A 203 -11.67 -0.19 -4.28
C ASN A 203 -11.02 -0.24 -5.67
N LYS A 204 -11.73 0.21 -6.72
CA LYS A 204 -11.20 0.25 -8.09
C LYS A 204 -10.04 1.23 -8.21
N LEU A 205 -10.15 2.39 -7.55
CA LEU A 205 -9.08 3.38 -7.53
C LEU A 205 -7.85 2.84 -6.80
N VAL A 206 -8.03 2.24 -5.61
CA VAL A 206 -6.96 1.55 -4.86
C VAL A 206 -6.27 0.54 -5.75
N ASP A 207 -7.01 -0.38 -6.37
CA ASP A 207 -6.45 -1.46 -7.18
C ASP A 207 -5.66 -0.92 -8.38
N THR A 208 -6.20 0.07 -9.08
CA THR A 208 -5.55 0.69 -10.24
C THR A 208 -4.23 1.36 -9.84
N VAL A 209 -4.23 2.15 -8.77
CA VAL A 209 -3.03 2.86 -8.30
C VAL A 209 -2.02 1.88 -7.72
N LEU A 210 -2.48 0.88 -6.98
CA LEU A 210 -1.64 -0.16 -6.38
C LEU A 210 -0.90 -0.96 -7.45
N GLY A 211 -1.61 -1.42 -8.49
CA GLY A 211 -0.99 -2.14 -9.61
C GLY A 211 0.08 -1.31 -10.29
N LYS A 212 -0.21 -0.03 -10.62
CA LYS A 212 0.76 0.86 -11.25
C LYS A 212 1.99 1.14 -10.37
N GLN A 213 1.80 1.40 -9.08
CA GLN A 213 2.91 1.64 -8.16
C GLN A 213 3.74 0.37 -7.96
N ALA A 214 3.09 -0.80 -7.85
CA ALA A 214 3.77 -2.09 -7.73
C ALA A 214 4.64 -2.40 -8.95
N ASP A 215 4.15 -2.12 -10.17
CA ASP A 215 4.92 -2.28 -11.40
C ASP A 215 6.15 -1.36 -11.44
N LYS A 216 6.03 -0.10 -10.96
CA LYS A 216 7.17 0.81 -10.86
C LYS A 216 8.20 0.34 -9.84
N VAL A 217 7.76 -0.15 -8.68
CA VAL A 217 8.63 -0.72 -7.63
C VAL A 217 9.36 -1.95 -8.15
N GLU A 218 8.66 -2.87 -8.83
CA GLU A 218 9.25 -4.07 -9.39
C GLU A 218 10.32 -3.75 -10.46
N LYS A 219 10.05 -2.78 -11.34
CA LYS A 219 11.04 -2.29 -12.31
C LYS A 219 12.25 -1.61 -11.66
N ALA A 220 12.03 -0.85 -10.58
CA ALA A 220 13.12 -0.18 -9.86
C ALA A 220 14.01 -1.18 -9.09
N ALA A 221 13.41 -2.25 -8.58
CA ALA A 221 14.10 -3.33 -7.86
C ALA A 221 15.09 -4.08 -8.77
N GLY A 222 14.72 -4.33 -10.03
CA GLY A 222 15.58 -4.93 -11.04
C GLY A 222 15.60 -6.44 -11.00
#